data_AF-A0A068MUU0-F1
#
_entry.id   AF-A0A068MUU0-F1
#
_cell.length_a   1.000
_cell.length_b   1.000
_cell.length_c   1.000
_cell.angle_alpha   90.00
_cell.angle_beta   90.00
_cell.angle_gamma   90.00
#
_symmetry.space_group_name_H-M   'P 1'
#
loop_
_entity.id
_entity.type
_entity.pdbx_description
1 polymer ?
#
loop_
_entity_poly.entity_id
_entity_poly.type
_entity_poly.pdbx_seq_one_letter_code
_entity_poly.pdbx_strand_id
1 'polypeptide(L)'
;MFKPLFPLSLLLGCLSFLLTMLLHSPGQWGAVSQAQDSQGVPAGGYTVVVEIIAQQVYNRFPDLPKGNDYRRQSDGSPDPDNTLISRMIRYHRDIQKRPTRYRFDWRLTLADYLNANEQMVPERYPGFSTLQESPLEGDRQLIAQLNRKQRQELVDFLAELYRPQAGSNGTEPGSGEQGDQNQTPPPAVTTPNQPGLSQPGDAQLLMP
;
A
#
# COMPACT_ATOMS: atom_id res chain seq x y z
N MET A 1 -52.58 -25.38 40.08
CA MET A 1 -51.38 -26.22 39.84
C MET A 1 -50.15 -25.39 40.14
N PHE A 2 -49.29 -25.91 41.00
CA PHE A 2 -48.29 -25.21 41.80
C PHE A 2 -47.02 -24.80 41.01
N LYS A 3 -46.49 -23.61 41.34
CA LYS A 3 -45.06 -23.26 41.22
C LYS A 3 -44.27 -23.94 42.37
N PRO A 4 -42.97 -24.18 42.18
CA PRO A 4 -41.97 -23.53 43.05
C PRO A 4 -40.77 -22.98 42.24
N LEU A 5 -40.28 -21.75 42.47
CA LEU A 5 -39.44 -21.27 43.58
C LEU A 5 -37.98 -21.78 43.52
N PHE A 6 -37.08 -20.82 43.29
CA PHE A 6 -35.63 -20.88 43.54
C PHE A 6 -35.29 -21.41 44.95
N PRO A 7 -34.02 -21.80 45.17
CA PRO A 7 -33.28 -21.01 46.15
C PRO A 7 -31.85 -20.62 45.76
N LEU A 8 -31.56 -19.39 46.14
CA LEU A 8 -30.27 -18.73 46.34
C LEU A 8 -29.69 -19.16 47.70
N SER A 9 -28.42 -19.56 47.78
CA SER A 9 -27.53 -19.69 48.97
C SER A 9 -26.29 -20.51 48.54
N LEU A 10 -25.02 -20.30 48.92
CA LEU A 10 -24.45 -19.67 50.09
C LEU A 10 -22.91 -19.50 49.89
N LEU A 11 -22.38 -18.35 50.31
CA LEU A 11 -21.18 -18.14 51.16
C LEU A 11 -19.74 -18.65 50.80
N LEU A 12 -18.83 -17.66 50.79
CA LEU A 12 -17.65 -17.48 51.69
C LEU A 12 -16.23 -17.86 51.24
N GLY A 13 -15.33 -16.88 51.41
CA GLY A 13 -13.90 -17.05 51.70
C GLY A 13 -12.97 -16.48 50.63
N CYS A 14 -12.00 -15.59 50.87
CA CYS A 14 -11.47 -15.01 52.10
C CYS A 14 -10.88 -13.63 51.79
N LEU A 15 -11.23 -12.68 52.64
CA LEU A 15 -10.46 -11.49 52.99
C LEU A 15 -9.12 -11.95 53.61
N SER A 16 -8.03 -11.19 53.36
CA SER A 16 -6.81 -11.02 54.19
C SER A 16 -5.50 -11.27 53.42
N PHE A 17 -4.79 -10.21 53.05
CA PHE A 17 -3.47 -9.87 53.61
C PHE A 17 -2.96 -8.58 52.97
N LEU A 18 -3.42 -7.45 53.52
CA LEU A 18 -2.62 -6.22 53.54
C LEU A 18 -1.66 -6.34 54.73
N LEU A 19 -0.44 -5.86 54.52
CA LEU A 19 0.46 -5.32 55.54
C LEU A 19 1.34 -6.31 56.33
N THR A 20 2.56 -6.53 55.84
CA THR A 20 3.76 -6.70 56.68
C THR A 20 4.97 -5.99 56.05
N MET A 21 5.36 -4.86 56.66
CA MET A 21 6.74 -4.44 56.98
C MET A 21 7.78 -4.52 55.84
N LEU A 22 8.20 -3.44 55.18
CA LEU A 22 8.87 -2.25 55.75
C LEU A 22 9.99 -2.65 56.73
N LEU A 23 11.14 -3.08 56.19
CA LEU A 23 12.51 -2.76 56.63
C LEU A 23 13.48 -3.62 55.81
N HIS A 24 14.43 -2.97 55.13
CA HIS A 24 15.81 -3.37 54.82
C HIS A 24 16.27 -2.77 53.48
N SER A 25 16.79 -1.55 53.54
CA SER A 25 17.81 -1.09 52.60
C SER A 25 19.17 -1.28 53.28
N PRO A 26 20.13 -1.87 52.56
CA PRO A 26 21.37 -1.15 52.34
C PRO A 26 21.71 -1.09 50.85
N GLY A 27 22.38 -0.01 50.43
CA GLY A 27 22.88 0.16 49.07
C GLY A 27 23.81 -0.97 48.63
N GLN A 28 24.29 -1.06 47.39
CA GLN A 28 24.77 0.03 46.55
C GLN A 28 25.35 -0.59 45.25
N TRP A 29 25.28 0.15 44.13
CA TRP A 29 25.95 -0.04 42.82
C TRP A 29 25.56 -1.26 41.95
N GLY A 30 24.82 -0.99 40.88
CA GLY A 30 24.64 -1.92 39.77
C GLY A 30 23.63 -1.42 38.75
N ALA A 31 24.14 -0.92 37.62
CA ALA A 31 23.42 -0.56 36.40
C ALA A 31 22.36 0.56 36.52
N VAL A 32 22.78 1.77 36.11
CA VAL A 32 21.92 2.58 35.24
C VAL A 32 21.62 1.70 34.02
N SER A 33 20.55 0.91 34.12
CA SER A 33 19.84 0.50 32.92
C SER A 33 19.24 1.80 32.42
N GLN A 34 19.92 2.43 31.47
CA GLN A 34 19.24 3.26 30.50
C GLN A 34 17.93 2.55 30.20
N ALA A 35 16.81 3.17 30.55
CA ALA A 35 15.63 3.01 29.73
C ALA A 35 16.11 3.42 28.33
N GLN A 36 16.61 2.43 27.59
CA GLN A 36 16.57 2.47 26.15
C GLN A 36 15.09 2.55 25.89
N ASP A 37 14.64 3.79 25.81
CA ASP A 37 13.45 4.20 25.11
C ASP A 37 13.64 3.58 23.73
N SER A 38 13.21 2.33 23.65
CA SER A 38 13.11 1.57 22.44
C SER A 38 11.88 2.18 21.82
N GLN A 39 12.05 3.41 21.32
CA GLN A 39 11.40 3.82 20.10
C GLN A 39 11.86 2.79 19.06
N GLY A 40 11.23 1.62 19.13
CA GLY A 40 11.11 0.74 18.00
C GLY A 40 10.55 1.64 16.93
N VAL A 41 11.41 1.99 15.98
CA VAL A 41 11.00 2.60 14.73
C VAL A 41 9.76 1.83 14.32
N PRO A 42 8.58 2.47 14.22
CA PRO A 42 7.42 1.73 13.79
C PRO A 42 7.81 1.09 12.47
N ALA A 43 7.49 -0.19 12.28
CA ALA A 43 7.56 -0.87 11.00
C ALA A 43 6.50 -0.24 10.05
N GLY A 44 6.58 1.07 9.83
CA GLY A 44 5.49 1.97 9.47
C GLY A 44 5.79 2.86 8.28
N GLY A 45 6.96 2.74 7.65
CA GLY A 45 7.25 3.43 6.40
C GLY A 45 6.36 2.96 5.24
N TYR A 46 5.98 1.68 5.22
CA TYR A 46 5.20 1.10 4.12
C TYR A 46 3.71 1.43 4.16
N THR A 47 3.14 1.55 5.37
CA THR A 47 1.73 1.89 5.57
C THR A 47 1.53 3.31 5.03
N VAL A 48 2.15 4.30 5.66
CA VAL A 48 2.00 5.73 5.31
C VAL A 48 2.19 5.99 3.81
N VAL A 49 3.16 5.33 3.16
CA VAL A 49 3.38 5.48 1.71
C VAL A 49 2.24 4.92 0.86
N VAL A 50 1.66 3.77 1.22
CA VAL A 50 0.54 3.18 0.48
C VAL A 50 -0.71 4.06 0.58
N GLU A 51 -1.03 4.56 1.76
CA GLU A 51 -2.19 5.46 1.93
C GLU A 51 -2.02 6.77 1.14
N ILE A 52 -0.82 7.36 1.17
CA ILE A 52 -0.52 8.58 0.40
C ILE A 52 -0.73 8.33 -1.10
N ILE A 53 -0.24 7.21 -1.64
CA ILE A 53 -0.40 6.86 -3.05
C ILE A 53 -1.86 6.59 -3.38
N ALA A 54 -2.59 5.87 -2.51
CA ALA A 54 -4.02 5.66 -2.69
C ALA A 54 -4.80 6.99 -2.72
N GLN A 55 -4.45 7.92 -1.85
CA GLN A 55 -5.07 9.25 -1.84
C GLN A 55 -4.80 10.02 -3.15
N GLN A 56 -3.59 9.94 -3.70
CA GLN A 56 -3.29 10.55 -5.00
C GLN A 56 -4.13 9.94 -6.13
N VAL A 57 -4.37 8.63 -6.09
CA VAL A 57 -5.27 7.95 -7.03
C VAL A 57 -6.70 8.47 -6.89
N TYR A 58 -7.25 8.54 -5.67
CA TYR A 58 -8.61 9.08 -5.47
C TYR A 58 -8.74 10.57 -5.80
N ASN A 59 -7.67 11.36 -5.63
CA ASN A 59 -7.65 12.75 -6.09
C ASN A 59 -7.73 12.83 -7.63
N ARG A 60 -7.10 11.89 -8.35
CA ARG A 60 -7.14 11.83 -9.81
C ARG A 60 -8.45 11.25 -10.34
N PHE A 61 -9.03 10.29 -9.64
CA PHE A 61 -10.24 9.56 -10.02
C PHE A 61 -11.31 9.70 -8.93
N PRO A 62 -11.98 10.87 -8.82
CA PRO A 62 -12.93 11.12 -7.73
C PRO A 62 -14.15 10.19 -7.75
N ASP A 63 -14.52 9.69 -8.94
CA ASP A 63 -15.65 8.76 -9.11
C ASP A 63 -15.28 7.30 -8.83
N LEU A 64 -14.01 7.00 -8.55
CA LEU A 64 -13.57 5.64 -8.23
C LEU A 64 -14.11 5.24 -6.84
N PRO A 65 -14.80 4.09 -6.71
CA PRO A 65 -15.34 3.66 -5.42
C PRO A 65 -14.21 3.41 -4.41
N LYS A 66 -14.41 3.89 -3.18
CA LYS A 66 -13.44 3.73 -2.10
C LYS A 66 -13.45 2.34 -1.48
N GLY A 67 -14.61 1.70 -1.39
CA GLY A 67 -14.75 0.37 -0.78
C GLY A 67 -14.16 0.30 0.64
N ASN A 68 -14.45 1.29 1.48
CA ASN A 68 -13.84 1.43 2.82
C ASN A 68 -14.88 1.39 3.95
N ASP A 69 -16.00 0.70 3.74
CA ASP A 69 -17.09 0.55 4.72
C ASP A 69 -16.81 -0.56 5.76
N TYR A 70 -15.59 -1.09 5.77
CA TYR A 70 -15.18 -2.18 6.65
C TYR A 70 -14.81 -1.70 8.06
N ARG A 71 -15.04 -2.58 9.03
CA ARG A 71 -14.71 -2.35 10.44
C ARG A 71 -13.48 -3.14 10.86
N ARG A 72 -12.65 -2.55 11.72
CA ARG A 72 -11.47 -3.20 12.30
C ARG A 72 -11.89 -4.39 13.16
N GLN A 73 -11.09 -5.46 13.07
CA GLN A 73 -11.26 -6.65 13.91
C GLN A 73 -10.98 -6.35 15.39
N SER A 74 -10.10 -5.39 15.69
CA SER A 74 -9.63 -5.09 17.05
C SER A 74 -10.71 -4.48 17.95
N ASP A 75 -11.51 -3.55 17.42
CA ASP A 75 -12.42 -2.71 18.21
C ASP A 75 -13.74 -2.38 17.48
N GLY A 76 -13.93 -2.86 16.25
CA GLY A 76 -15.12 -2.56 15.44
C GLY A 76 -15.20 -1.13 14.92
N SER A 77 -14.15 -0.31 15.12
CA SER A 77 -14.09 1.04 14.58
C SER A 77 -13.97 1.04 13.04
N PRO A 78 -14.46 2.09 12.34
CA PRO A 78 -14.20 2.26 10.91
C PRO A 78 -12.70 2.39 10.61
N ASP A 79 -12.26 1.89 9.45
CA ASP A 79 -10.89 2.05 8.96
C ASP A 79 -10.89 2.86 7.63
N PRO A 80 -10.89 4.21 7.70
CA PRO A 80 -11.08 5.05 6.52
C PRO A 80 -9.98 4.92 5.47
N ASP A 81 -8.78 4.52 5.90
CA ASP A 81 -7.58 4.37 5.06
C ASP A 81 -7.52 3.00 4.36
N ASN A 82 -8.34 2.05 4.80
CA ASN A 82 -8.50 0.74 4.20
C ASN A 82 -9.45 0.82 3.00
N THR A 83 -8.93 1.38 1.92
CA THR A 83 -9.62 1.59 0.65
C THR A 83 -9.29 0.48 -0.34
N LEU A 84 -10.10 0.35 -1.39
CA LEU A 84 -9.87 -0.53 -2.53
C LEU A 84 -8.46 -0.36 -3.09
N ILE A 85 -8.03 0.88 -3.34
CA ILE A 85 -6.69 1.13 -3.90
C ILE A 85 -5.57 0.80 -2.91
N SER A 86 -5.73 1.13 -1.63
CA SER A 86 -4.70 0.80 -0.64
C SER A 86 -4.55 -0.73 -0.46
N ARG A 87 -5.65 -1.50 -0.55
CA ARG A 87 -5.60 -2.97 -0.60
C ARG A 87 -5.02 -3.49 -1.91
N MET A 88 -5.39 -2.92 -3.06
CA MET A 88 -4.86 -3.34 -4.37
C MET A 88 -3.34 -3.16 -4.47
N ILE A 89 -2.81 -2.05 -3.95
CA ILE A 89 -1.36 -1.80 -3.92
C ILE A 89 -0.66 -2.82 -3.02
N ARG A 90 -1.19 -3.09 -1.82
CA ARG A 90 -0.64 -4.14 -0.92
C ARG A 90 -0.70 -5.52 -1.56
N TYR A 91 -1.81 -5.86 -2.22
CA TYR A 91 -1.93 -7.14 -2.91
C TYR A 91 -0.87 -7.28 -4.01
N HIS A 92 -0.71 -6.25 -4.85
CA HIS A 92 0.29 -6.22 -5.92
C HIS A 92 1.72 -6.39 -5.39
N ARG A 93 2.11 -5.55 -4.41
CA ARG A 93 3.50 -5.47 -3.93
C ARG A 93 3.83 -6.55 -2.90
N ASP A 94 2.93 -6.80 -1.96
CA ASP A 94 3.24 -7.56 -0.76
C ASP A 94 2.80 -9.03 -0.88
N ILE A 95 1.71 -9.32 -1.60
CA ILE A 95 1.21 -10.68 -1.81
C ILE A 95 1.75 -11.27 -3.12
N GLN A 96 1.59 -10.56 -4.22
CA GLN A 96 2.02 -11.02 -5.56
C GLN A 96 3.49 -10.71 -5.85
N LYS A 97 4.13 -9.85 -5.04
CA LYS A 97 5.54 -9.45 -5.21
C LYS A 97 5.85 -8.90 -6.61
N ARG A 98 4.87 -8.24 -7.23
CA ARG A 98 5.02 -7.64 -8.57
C ARG A 98 5.76 -6.30 -8.49
N PRO A 99 6.63 -5.98 -9.48
CA PRO A 99 7.24 -4.66 -9.56
C PRO A 99 6.23 -3.56 -9.89
N THR A 100 6.20 -2.50 -9.09
CA THR A 100 5.23 -1.41 -9.21
C THR A 100 5.50 -0.44 -10.37
N ARG A 101 6.72 -0.44 -10.93
CA ARG A 101 7.13 0.49 -11.99
C ARG A 101 6.61 0.13 -13.39
N TYR A 102 6.03 -1.06 -13.57
CA TYR A 102 5.66 -1.58 -14.87
C TYR A 102 4.14 -1.67 -15.04
N ARG A 103 3.63 -1.07 -16.12
CA ARG A 103 2.20 -1.10 -16.49
C ARG A 103 1.70 -2.53 -16.69
N PHE A 104 2.54 -3.43 -17.20
CA PHE A 104 2.16 -4.82 -17.43
C PHE A 104 1.80 -5.54 -16.13
N ASP A 105 2.60 -5.38 -15.08
CA ASP A 105 2.35 -5.98 -13.78
C ASP A 105 1.05 -5.50 -13.14
N TRP A 106 0.70 -4.23 -13.30
CA TRP A 106 -0.60 -3.70 -12.87
C TRP A 106 -1.77 -4.26 -13.68
N ARG A 107 -1.59 -4.52 -14.98
CA ARG A 107 -2.60 -5.21 -15.80
C ARG A 107 -2.82 -6.64 -15.33
N LEU A 108 -1.76 -7.35 -14.95
CA LEU A 108 -1.88 -8.69 -14.35
C LEU A 108 -2.64 -8.62 -13.03
N THR A 109 -2.36 -7.64 -12.18
CA THR A 109 -3.15 -7.42 -10.96
C THR A 109 -4.63 -7.22 -11.27
N LEU A 110 -5.00 -6.34 -12.21
CA LEU A 110 -6.42 -6.19 -12.58
C LEU A 110 -7.02 -7.48 -13.16
N ALA A 111 -6.23 -8.28 -13.90
CA ALA A 111 -6.69 -9.57 -14.39
C ALA A 111 -6.96 -10.56 -13.25
N ASP A 112 -6.18 -10.54 -12.16
CA ASP A 112 -6.46 -11.32 -10.95
C ASP A 112 -7.83 -10.97 -10.36
N TYR A 113 -8.13 -9.67 -10.18
CA TYR A 113 -9.45 -9.20 -9.68
C TYR A 113 -10.61 -9.59 -10.60
N LEU A 114 -10.36 -9.69 -11.91
CA LEU A 114 -11.35 -10.10 -12.90
C LEU A 114 -11.41 -11.62 -13.10
N ASN A 115 -10.65 -12.42 -12.34
CA ASN A 115 -10.50 -13.87 -12.49
C ASN A 115 -10.00 -14.32 -13.87
N ALA A 116 -9.22 -13.48 -14.52
CA ALA A 116 -8.67 -13.73 -15.84
C ALA A 116 -7.18 -14.13 -15.82
N ASN A 117 -6.56 -14.22 -14.63
CA ASN A 117 -5.15 -14.58 -14.47
C ASN A 117 -4.94 -15.52 -13.27
N GLU A 118 -4.68 -15.00 -12.07
CA GLU A 118 -4.47 -15.82 -10.87
C GLU A 118 -5.74 -15.95 -10.02
N GLN A 119 -5.90 -17.09 -9.33
CA GLN A 119 -6.94 -17.25 -8.32
C GLN A 119 -6.54 -16.52 -7.03
N MET A 120 -7.31 -15.51 -6.66
CA MET A 120 -7.14 -14.81 -5.39
C MET A 120 -7.78 -15.61 -4.24
N VAL A 121 -7.04 -15.75 -3.15
CA VAL A 121 -7.45 -16.52 -1.97
C VAL A 121 -7.77 -15.56 -0.81
N PRO A 122 -8.99 -15.60 -0.23
CA PRO A 122 -9.41 -14.66 0.82
C PRO A 122 -8.45 -14.55 1.99
N GLU A 123 -7.88 -15.67 2.44
CA GLU A 123 -7.01 -15.77 3.63
C GLU A 123 -5.69 -15.02 3.46
N ARG A 124 -5.27 -14.79 2.21
CA ARG A 124 -4.04 -14.06 1.86
C ARG A 124 -4.32 -12.63 1.43
N TYR A 125 -5.58 -12.23 1.30
CA TYR A 125 -5.95 -10.93 0.78
C TYR A 125 -5.77 -9.83 1.83
N PRO A 126 -5.26 -8.64 1.46
CA PRO A 126 -5.14 -7.52 2.40
C PRO A 126 -6.48 -7.21 3.08
N GLY A 127 -6.46 -7.12 4.40
CA GLY A 127 -7.66 -6.90 5.21
C GLY A 127 -8.18 -8.16 5.91
N PHE A 128 -7.82 -9.37 5.46
CA PHE A 128 -8.38 -10.61 6.00
C PHE A 128 -8.23 -10.78 7.53
N SER A 129 -7.05 -10.47 8.08
CA SER A 129 -6.78 -10.62 9.52
C SER A 129 -7.05 -9.35 10.33
N THR A 130 -7.32 -8.21 9.67
CA THR A 130 -7.43 -6.90 10.31
C THR A 130 -8.83 -6.33 10.29
N LEU A 131 -9.72 -6.86 9.44
CA LEU A 131 -11.10 -6.44 9.28
C LEU A 131 -12.05 -7.56 9.73
N GLN A 132 -13.26 -7.19 10.12
CA GLN A 132 -14.29 -8.14 10.58
C GLN A 132 -14.78 -9.09 9.48
N GLU A 133 -14.64 -8.70 8.22
CA GLU A 133 -14.99 -9.50 7.06
C GLU A 133 -13.93 -9.35 5.97
N SER A 134 -13.80 -10.37 5.13
CA SER A 134 -12.84 -10.33 4.03
C SER A 134 -13.31 -9.37 2.92
N PRO A 135 -12.51 -8.38 2.53
CA PRO A 135 -12.92 -7.39 1.52
C PRO A 135 -12.81 -7.90 0.07
N LEU A 136 -12.28 -9.11 -0.15
CA LEU A 136 -11.89 -9.58 -1.49
C LEU A 136 -13.05 -9.57 -2.50
N GLU A 137 -14.20 -10.14 -2.13
CA GLU A 137 -15.31 -10.27 -3.08
C GLU A 137 -15.93 -8.91 -3.42
N GLY A 138 -16.08 -8.04 -2.40
CA GLY A 138 -16.53 -6.67 -2.62
C GLY A 138 -15.58 -5.91 -3.56
N ASP A 139 -14.27 -6.04 -3.35
CA ASP A 139 -13.29 -5.36 -4.20
C ASP A 139 -13.31 -5.85 -5.65
N ARG A 140 -13.50 -7.15 -5.87
CA ARG A 140 -13.66 -7.71 -7.21
C ARG A 140 -14.88 -7.13 -7.92
N GLN A 141 -15.99 -6.97 -7.21
CA GLN A 141 -17.20 -6.36 -7.76
C GLN A 141 -16.96 -4.89 -8.15
N LEU A 142 -16.29 -4.13 -7.29
CA LEU A 142 -15.94 -2.73 -7.58
C LEU A 142 -15.03 -2.60 -8.81
N ILE A 143 -14.03 -3.48 -8.96
CA ILE A 143 -13.15 -3.49 -10.15
C ILE A 143 -13.89 -3.96 -11.41
N ALA A 144 -14.83 -4.90 -11.27
CA ALA A 144 -15.65 -5.37 -12.38
C ALA A 144 -16.57 -4.29 -12.96
N GLN A 145 -17.04 -3.36 -12.11
CA GLN A 145 -17.87 -2.22 -12.52
C GLN A 145 -17.11 -1.19 -13.38
N LEU A 146 -15.78 -1.13 -13.26
CA LEU A 146 -14.98 -0.23 -14.08
C LEU A 146 -15.02 -0.64 -15.54
N ASN A 147 -15.17 0.32 -16.45
CA ASN A 147 -15.06 0.05 -17.87
C ASN A 147 -13.59 -0.11 -18.30
N ARG A 148 -13.37 -0.57 -19.54
CA ARG A 148 -12.02 -0.80 -20.09
C ARG A 148 -11.13 0.45 -20.05
N LYS A 149 -11.70 1.63 -20.32
CA LYS A 149 -10.96 2.90 -20.32
C LYS A 149 -10.53 3.27 -18.90
N GLN A 150 -11.43 3.22 -17.92
CA GLN A 150 -11.12 3.50 -16.51
C GLN A 150 -10.04 2.57 -15.97
N ARG A 151 -10.12 1.27 -16.28
CA ARG A 151 -9.08 0.30 -15.90
C ARG A 151 -7.72 0.62 -16.51
N GLN A 152 -7.70 1.04 -17.79
CA GLN A 152 -6.47 1.43 -18.46
C GLN A 152 -5.86 2.70 -17.84
N GLU A 153 -6.68 3.72 -17.58
CA GLU A 153 -6.23 4.96 -16.95
C GLU A 153 -5.70 4.75 -15.52
N LEU A 154 -6.36 3.88 -14.74
CA LEU A 154 -5.91 3.49 -13.41
C LEU A 154 -4.53 2.82 -13.44
N VAL A 155 -4.34 1.83 -14.32
CA VAL A 155 -3.04 1.15 -14.53
C VAL A 155 -1.93 2.14 -14.86
N ASP A 156 -2.25 3.09 -15.76
CA ASP A 156 -1.27 4.04 -16.27
C ASP A 156 -0.81 5.00 -15.18
N PHE A 157 -1.78 5.51 -14.42
CA PHE A 157 -1.51 6.41 -13.32
C PHE A 157 -0.72 5.71 -12.20
N LEU A 158 -1.12 4.49 -11.81
CA LEU A 158 -0.39 3.71 -10.81
C LEU A 158 1.07 3.48 -11.22
N ALA A 159 1.33 3.08 -12.46
CA ALA A 159 2.71 2.88 -12.92
C ALA A 159 3.53 4.18 -12.91
N GLU A 160 2.91 5.31 -13.29
CA GLU A 160 3.59 6.62 -13.29
C GLU A 160 3.97 7.08 -11.88
N LEU A 161 3.11 6.85 -10.88
CA LEU A 161 3.42 7.21 -9.48
C LEU A 161 4.68 6.50 -8.94
N TYR A 162 5.01 5.33 -9.46
CA TYR A 162 6.21 4.56 -9.09
C TYR A 162 7.37 4.73 -10.07
N ARG A 163 7.23 5.60 -11.07
CA ARG A 163 8.32 5.90 -11.99
C ARG A 163 9.33 6.81 -11.28
N PRO A 164 10.64 6.50 -11.30
CA PRO A 164 11.64 7.39 -10.77
C PRO A 164 11.54 8.75 -11.48
N GLN A 165 11.27 9.81 -10.72
CA GLN A 165 11.33 11.16 -11.24
C GLN A 165 12.81 11.46 -11.49
N ALA A 166 13.20 11.66 -12.76
CA ALA A 166 14.54 12.08 -13.09
C ALA A 166 14.71 13.52 -12.58
N GLY A 167 15.26 13.66 -11.37
CA GLY A 167 15.77 14.91 -10.81
C GLY A 167 14.86 16.13 -10.93
N SER A 168 13.85 16.25 -10.07
CA SER A 168 13.43 17.58 -9.62
C SER A 168 14.45 18.10 -8.61
N ASN A 169 15.67 18.38 -9.07
CA ASN A 169 16.53 19.33 -8.38
C ASN A 169 15.87 20.70 -8.58
N GLY A 170 15.56 21.36 -7.47
CA GLY A 170 14.82 22.62 -7.45
C GLY A 170 15.39 23.64 -8.43
N THR A 171 14.52 24.23 -9.23
CA THR A 171 14.74 25.57 -9.77
C THR A 171 13.68 26.45 -9.13
N GLU A 172 14.09 27.16 -8.08
CA GLU A 172 13.38 28.35 -7.61
C GLU A 172 13.29 29.36 -8.76
N PRO A 173 12.21 30.16 -8.86
CA PRO A 173 12.11 31.23 -9.84
C PRO A 173 12.96 32.42 -9.39
N GLY A 174 14.25 32.40 -9.72
CA GLY A 174 15.15 33.54 -9.63
C GLY A 174 15.20 34.29 -10.97
N SER A 175 14.50 35.41 -11.06
CA SER A 175 14.66 36.42 -12.11
C SER A 175 15.99 37.16 -11.95
N GLY A 176 16.81 37.25 -13.02
CA GLY A 176 18.02 38.08 -13.06
C GLY A 176 18.97 37.82 -14.25
N GLU A 177 18.65 38.41 -15.39
CA GLU A 177 19.52 39.08 -16.39
C GLU A 177 20.85 38.46 -16.91
N GLN A 178 20.79 38.02 -18.17
CA GLN A 178 21.63 38.40 -19.32
C GLN A 178 23.16 38.43 -19.21
N GLY A 179 23.80 37.46 -19.86
CA GLY A 179 25.17 37.54 -20.37
C GLY A 179 25.23 37.01 -21.81
N ASP A 180 25.39 37.92 -22.76
CA ASP A 180 25.55 37.72 -24.21
C ASP A 180 26.90 37.06 -24.50
N GLN A 181 26.94 35.91 -25.18
CA GLN A 181 28.04 35.51 -26.07
C GLN A 181 27.56 34.61 -27.23
N ASN A 182 27.48 35.26 -28.41
CA ASN A 182 28.09 34.85 -29.67
C ASN A 182 27.60 33.57 -30.39
N GLN A 183 26.88 33.80 -31.49
CA GLN A 183 26.39 32.82 -32.45
C GLN A 183 27.54 32.06 -33.13
N THR A 184 27.53 30.73 -33.02
CA THR A 184 28.21 29.80 -33.94
C THR A 184 27.14 28.80 -34.42
N PRO A 185 26.99 28.52 -35.73
CA PRO A 185 25.93 27.63 -36.20
C PRO A 185 26.11 26.21 -35.64
N PRO A 186 25.04 25.54 -35.20
CA PRO A 186 25.12 24.18 -34.68
C PRO A 186 25.48 23.18 -35.80
N PRO A 187 26.31 22.16 -35.54
CA PRO A 187 26.44 21.02 -36.44
C PRO A 187 25.09 20.29 -36.50
N ALA A 188 24.69 19.87 -37.70
CA ALA A 188 23.47 19.10 -37.93
C ALA A 188 23.43 17.86 -37.02
N VAL A 189 22.43 17.80 -36.13
CA VAL A 189 22.19 16.63 -35.29
C VAL A 189 21.62 15.54 -36.19
N THR A 190 22.43 14.52 -36.44
CA THR A 190 21.96 13.25 -37.01
C THR A 190 21.03 12.58 -36.02
N THR A 191 19.78 12.37 -36.42
CA THR A 191 18.79 11.56 -35.69
C THR A 191 19.36 10.16 -35.41
N PRO A 192 19.21 9.61 -34.19
CA PRO A 192 19.52 8.22 -33.92
C PRO A 192 18.65 7.32 -34.80
N ASN A 193 19.33 6.49 -35.57
CA ASN A 193 18.75 5.55 -36.53
C ASN A 193 17.84 4.56 -35.78
N GLN A 194 16.53 4.73 -35.92
CA GLN A 194 15.55 3.77 -35.44
C GLN A 194 15.68 2.52 -36.33
N PRO A 195 15.97 1.32 -35.79
CA PRO A 195 16.05 0.13 -36.61
C PRO A 195 14.71 -0.08 -37.32
N GLY A 196 14.73 0.02 -38.65
CA GLY A 196 13.56 -0.28 -39.47
C GLY A 196 13.13 -1.73 -39.27
N LEU A 197 11.82 -1.96 -39.37
CA LEU A 197 11.29 -3.31 -39.53
C LEU A 197 11.93 -3.97 -40.75
N SER A 198 12.36 -5.23 -40.61
CA SER A 198 12.89 -6.04 -41.72
C SER A 198 11.92 -6.02 -42.90
N GLN A 199 12.47 -5.82 -44.09
CA GLN A 199 11.69 -5.82 -45.32
C GLN A 199 11.45 -7.26 -45.80
N PRO A 200 10.36 -7.52 -46.54
CA PRO A 200 10.18 -8.80 -47.23
C PRO A 200 11.37 -9.04 -48.18
N GLY A 201 12.23 -10.01 -47.88
CA GLY A 201 13.49 -10.27 -48.61
C GLY A 201 14.73 -10.37 -47.72
N ASP A 202 14.66 -9.91 -46.47
CA ASP A 202 15.82 -9.92 -45.57
C ASP A 202 16.20 -11.34 -45.10
N ALA A 203 15.28 -12.30 -45.20
CA ALA A 203 15.55 -13.70 -44.84
C ALA A 203 16.53 -14.39 -45.81
N GLN A 204 16.64 -13.90 -47.05
CA GLN A 204 17.59 -14.43 -48.05
C GLN A 204 19.05 -14.07 -47.72
N LEU A 205 19.29 -13.06 -46.89
CA LEU A 205 20.64 -12.63 -46.50
C LEU A 205 21.30 -13.55 -45.45
N LEU A 206 20.54 -14.50 -44.89
CA LEU A 206 20.99 -15.46 -43.88
C LEU A 206 21.22 -16.87 -44.46
N MET A 207 21.19 -17.02 -45.78
CA MET A 207 21.54 -18.28 -46.43
C MET A 207 23.07 -18.46 -46.42
N PRO A 208 23.59 -19.67 -46.08
CA PRO A 208 25.02 -19.94 -45.93
C PRO A 208 25.80 -19.98 -47.26
#